data_AF-A0A3A5JAX1-F1
#
_entry.id   AF-A0A3A5JAX1-F1
#
_cell.length_a   1.000
_cell.length_b   1.000
_cell.length_c   1.000
_cell.angle_alpha   90.00
_cell.angle_beta   90.00
_cell.angle_gamma   90.00
#
_symmetry.space_group_name_H-M   'P 1'
#
loop_
_entity.id
_entity.type
_entity.pdbx_description
1 polymer ?
#
loop_
_entity_poly.entity_id
_entity_poly.type
_entity_poly.pdbx_seq_one_letter_code
_entity_poly.pdbx_strand_id
1 'polypeptide(L)'
;MSTALSATFICLLVLGIVWFVLLTLLFRRLEKVHPHRYTRMGRPDLFRNHAMKTGFATLRFVIRREHRSLKDPRLGYLSDTAMAVFVIYIVLFFSLCLGVFFVEGH
;
A
#
# COMPACT_ATOMS: atom_id res chain seq x y z
N MET A 1 -5.28 -8.24 26.22
CA MET A 1 -4.39 -8.14 25.04
C MET A 1 -2.99 -7.81 25.54
N SER A 2 -1.95 -8.52 25.11
CA SER A 2 -0.58 -8.22 25.57
C SER A 2 -0.14 -6.83 25.08
N THR A 3 0.78 -6.19 25.81
CA THR A 3 1.33 -4.87 25.45
C THR A 3 1.99 -4.90 24.06
N ALA A 4 2.68 -6.00 23.73
CA ALA A 4 3.29 -6.23 22.42
C ALA A 4 2.24 -6.34 21.29
N LEU A 5 1.15 -7.09 21.49
CA LEU A 5 0.08 -7.20 20.48
C LEU A 5 -0.60 -5.84 20.25
N SER A 6 -0.81 -5.07 21.32
CA SER A 6 -1.40 -3.74 21.25
C SER A 6 -0.49 -2.75 20.51
N ALA A 7 0.82 -2.78 20.78
CA ALA A 7 1.80 -1.97 20.07
C ALA A 7 1.85 -2.32 18.57
N THR A 8 1.88 -3.61 18.23
CA THR A 8 1.85 -4.07 16.83
C THR A 8 0.57 -3.62 16.11
N PHE A 9 -0.58 -3.70 16.78
CA PHE A 9 -1.85 -3.22 16.24
C PHE A 9 -1.81 -1.71 15.94
N ILE A 10 -1.30 -0.89 16.87
CA ILE A 10 -1.14 0.56 16.66
C ILE A 10 -0.18 0.83 15.49
N CYS A 11 0.95 0.10 15.41
CA CYS A 11 1.89 0.22 14.28
C CYS A 11 1.21 -0.10 12.94
N LEU A 12 0.37 -1.13 12.87
CA LEU A 12 -0.39 -1.45 11.67
C LEU A 12 -1.36 -0.34 11.27
N LEU A 13 -2.05 0.28 12.24
CA LEU A 13 -2.93 1.43 11.96
C LEU A 13 -2.14 2.61 11.37
N VAL A 14 -0.99 2.94 11.96
CA VAL A 14 -0.12 4.02 11.46
C VAL A 14 0.40 3.70 10.05
N LEU A 15 0.87 2.47 9.81
CA LEU A 15 1.32 2.04 8.48
C LEU A 15 0.18 2.07 7.45
N GLY A 16 -1.05 1.76 7.84
CA GLY A 16 -2.24 1.90 7.01
C GLY A 16 -2.44 3.35 6.56
N ILE A 17 -2.34 4.32 7.48
CA ILE A 17 -2.42 5.75 7.14
C ILE A 17 -1.28 6.15 6.19
N VAL A 18 -0.04 5.74 6.49
CA VAL A 18 1.13 6.01 5.64
C VAL A 18 0.93 5.45 4.23
N TRP A 19 0.37 4.24 4.11
CA TRP A 19 0.04 3.63 2.83
C TRP A 19 -0.94 4.48 2.02
N PHE A 20 -2.04 4.96 2.62
CA PHE A 20 -3.00 5.84 1.93
C PHE A 20 -2.36 7.17 1.48
N VAL A 21 -1.48 7.76 2.29
CA VAL A 21 -0.73 8.96 1.91
C VAL A 21 0.16 8.68 0.70
N LEU A 22 0.92 7.58 0.71
CA LEU A 22 1.78 7.19 -0.41
C LEU A 22 0.98 6.95 -1.69
N LEU A 23 -0.15 6.27 -1.61
CA LEU A 23 -1.02 6.06 -2.77
C LEU A 23 -1.56 7.39 -3.32
N THR A 24 -1.97 8.31 -2.46
CA THR A 24 -2.43 9.65 -2.88
C THR A 24 -1.33 10.40 -3.62
N LEU A 25 -0.10 10.36 -3.12
CA LEU A 25 1.05 10.99 -3.77
C LEU A 25 1.37 10.32 -5.11
N LEU A 26 1.32 8.99 -5.17
CA LEU A 26 1.56 8.20 -6.36
C LEU A 26 0.52 8.50 -7.45
N PHE A 27 -0.77 8.52 -7.10
CA PHE A 27 -1.85 8.84 -8.03
C PHE A 27 -1.76 10.27 -8.54
N ARG A 28 -1.52 11.26 -7.67
CA ARG A 28 -1.32 12.65 -8.09
C ARG A 28 -0.12 12.82 -9.03
N ARG A 29 0.97 12.07 -8.82
CA ARG A 29 2.13 12.10 -9.71
C ARG A 29 1.81 11.44 -11.05
N LEU A 30 1.15 10.29 -11.05
CA LEU A 30 0.70 9.61 -12.26
C LEU A 30 -0.28 10.47 -13.06
N GLU A 31 -1.24 11.11 -12.41
CA GLU A 31 -2.20 11.99 -13.08
C GLU A 31 -1.51 13.18 -13.75
N LYS A 32 -0.56 13.82 -13.07
CA LYS A 32 0.13 15.01 -13.58
C LYS A 32 1.16 14.72 -14.65
N VAL A 33 1.93 13.64 -14.51
CA VAL A 33 3.13 13.39 -15.34
C VAL A 33 2.94 12.22 -16.30
N HIS A 34 2.12 11.24 -15.94
CA HIS A 34 1.86 10.04 -16.75
C HIS A 34 0.35 9.81 -16.95
N PRO A 35 -0.42 10.81 -17.44
CA PRO A 35 -1.88 10.77 -17.45
C PRO A 35 -2.46 9.59 -18.24
N HIS A 36 -1.75 9.14 -19.28
CA HIS A 36 -2.12 7.95 -20.04
C HIS A 36 -2.00 6.67 -19.18
N ARG A 37 -0.97 6.55 -18.33
CA ARG A 37 -0.86 5.44 -17.38
C ARG A 37 -1.95 5.52 -16.31
N TYR A 38 -2.17 6.69 -15.74
CA TYR A 38 -3.23 6.94 -14.76
C TYR A 38 -4.62 6.53 -15.31
N THR A 39 -4.91 6.89 -16.55
CA THR A 39 -6.16 6.51 -17.22
C THR A 39 -6.25 5.00 -17.47
N ARG A 40 -5.17 4.34 -17.91
CA ARG A 40 -5.14 2.87 -18.07
C ARG A 40 -5.35 2.11 -16.76
N MET A 41 -4.94 2.68 -15.64
CA MET A 41 -5.21 2.13 -14.30
C MET A 41 -6.66 2.34 -13.86
N GLY A 42 -7.49 3.02 -14.66
CA GLY A 42 -8.89 3.30 -14.34
C GLY A 42 -9.10 4.57 -13.52
N ARG A 43 -8.13 5.51 -13.53
CA ARG A 43 -8.13 6.75 -12.74
C ARG A 43 -8.28 6.46 -11.25
N PRO A 44 -7.26 5.82 -10.65
CA PRO A 44 -7.34 5.36 -9.28
C PRO A 44 -7.56 6.51 -8.29
N ASP A 45 -8.55 6.33 -7.42
CA ASP A 45 -8.88 7.21 -6.31
C ASP A 45 -9.23 6.37 -5.07
N LEU A 46 -8.89 6.86 -3.88
CA LEU A 46 -9.03 6.12 -2.63
C LEU A 46 -10.48 6.02 -2.13
N PHE A 47 -11.35 6.96 -2.49
CA PHE A 47 -12.70 7.08 -1.91
C PHE A 47 -13.82 6.84 -2.92
N ARG A 48 -13.50 6.38 -4.13
CA ARG A 48 -14.48 6.17 -5.20
C ARG A 48 -14.98 4.73 -5.28
N ASN A 49 -16.25 4.56 -5.64
CA ASN A 49 -17.04 3.30 -5.64
C ASN A 49 -16.53 2.15 -6.55
N HIS A 50 -15.33 2.26 -7.15
CA HIS A 50 -14.64 1.20 -7.90
C HIS A 50 -13.38 0.67 -7.19
N ALA A 51 -13.28 0.90 -5.88
CA ALA A 51 -12.10 0.66 -5.04
C ALA A 51 -11.45 -0.74 -5.23
N MET A 52 -12.22 -1.79 -5.51
CA MET A 52 -11.65 -3.14 -5.75
C MET A 52 -10.84 -3.26 -7.05
N LYS A 53 -11.40 -2.84 -8.19
CA LYS A 53 -10.69 -2.89 -9.49
C LYS A 53 -9.47 -1.96 -9.47
N THR A 54 -9.65 -0.80 -8.86
CA THR A 54 -8.64 0.22 -8.67
C THR A 54 -7.52 -0.21 -7.73
N GLY A 55 -7.87 -0.87 -6.62
CA GLY A 55 -6.94 -1.42 -5.64
C GLY A 55 -6.07 -2.50 -6.26
N PHE A 56 -6.66 -3.43 -7.02
CA PHE A 56 -5.91 -4.45 -7.73
C PHE A 56 -4.96 -3.87 -8.79
N ALA A 57 -5.40 -2.87 -9.56
CA ALA A 57 -4.54 -2.19 -10.54
C ALA A 57 -3.35 -1.48 -9.87
N THR A 58 -3.59 -0.84 -8.73
CA THR A 58 -2.56 -0.17 -7.93
C THR A 58 -1.57 -1.17 -7.35
N LEU A 59 -2.06 -2.25 -6.74
CA LEU A 59 -1.23 -3.30 -6.18
C LEU A 59 -0.38 -3.96 -7.27
N ARG A 60 -0.98 -4.27 -8.43
CA ARG A 60 -0.26 -4.77 -9.60
C ARG A 60 0.84 -3.80 -10.05
N PHE A 61 0.53 -2.51 -10.14
CA PHE A 61 1.50 -1.48 -10.57
C PHE A 61 2.74 -1.44 -9.66
N VAL A 62 2.50 -1.47 -8.34
CA VAL A 62 3.55 -1.45 -7.32
C VAL A 62 4.35 -2.76 -7.32
N ILE A 63 3.68 -3.92 -7.24
CA ILE A 63 4.34 -5.23 -7.18
C ILE A 63 5.13 -5.53 -8.46
N ARG A 64 4.54 -5.29 -9.63
CA ARG A 64 5.22 -5.52 -10.92
C ARG A 64 6.26 -4.45 -11.25
N ARG A 65 6.45 -3.46 -10.38
CA ARG A 65 7.40 -2.34 -10.56
C ARG A 65 7.22 -1.67 -11.92
N GLU A 66 5.96 -1.50 -12.35
CA GLU A 66 5.63 -0.96 -13.67
C GLU A 66 6.14 0.48 -13.84
N HIS A 67 6.35 1.19 -12.72
CA HIS A 67 6.99 2.51 -12.67
C HIS A 67 8.38 2.57 -13.36
N ARG A 68 9.14 1.47 -13.41
CA ARG A 68 10.49 1.44 -14.01
C ARG A 68 10.46 1.77 -15.50
N SER A 69 9.39 1.38 -16.19
CA SER A 69 9.19 1.67 -17.61
C SER A 69 8.96 3.16 -17.89
N LEU A 70 8.54 3.93 -16.89
CA LEU A 70 8.15 5.35 -17.03
C LEU A 70 9.33 6.32 -16.83
N LYS A 71 10.52 5.81 -16.45
CA LYS A 71 11.76 6.59 -16.26
C LYS A 71 11.58 7.87 -15.42
N ASP A 72 10.68 7.84 -14.43
CA ASP A 72 10.43 8.95 -13.50
C ASP A 72 10.98 8.60 -12.10
N PRO A 73 12.13 9.18 -11.69
CA PRO A 73 12.76 8.84 -10.42
C PRO A 73 11.85 9.07 -9.22
N ARG A 74 11.08 10.16 -9.22
CA ARG A 74 10.19 10.51 -8.10
C ARG A 74 9.04 9.51 -7.98
N LEU A 75 8.51 9.06 -9.11
CA LEU A 75 7.49 8.00 -9.13
C LEU A 75 8.09 6.66 -8.70
N GLY A 76 9.34 6.38 -9.07
CA GLY A 76 10.10 5.22 -8.61
C GLY A 76 10.21 5.19 -7.09
N TYR A 77 10.70 6.26 -6.47
CA TYR A 77 10.78 6.36 -5.00
C TYR A 77 9.43 6.15 -4.33
N LEU A 78 8.37 6.82 -4.80
CA LEU A 78 7.02 6.64 -4.22
C LEU A 78 6.54 5.19 -4.33
N SER A 79 6.74 4.55 -5.48
CA SER A 79 6.32 3.16 -5.69
C SER A 79 7.14 2.16 -4.90
N ASP A 80 8.46 2.37 -4.77
CA ASP A 80 9.35 1.48 -4.01
C ASP A 80 9.11 1.65 -2.50
N THR A 81 8.91 2.87 -2.01
CA THR A 81 8.50 3.12 -0.62
C THR A 81 7.13 2.51 -0.33
N ALA A 82 6.16 2.65 -1.23
CA ALA A 82 4.87 1.96 -1.10
C ALA A 82 5.06 0.44 -1.00
N MET A 83 5.85 -0.16 -1.89
CA MET A 83 6.14 -1.60 -1.84
C MET A 83 6.77 -2.02 -0.51
N ALA A 84 7.74 -1.26 0.00
CA ALA A 84 8.37 -1.55 1.28
C ALA A 84 7.37 -1.48 2.44
N VAL A 85 6.54 -0.44 2.51
CA VAL A 85 5.48 -0.30 3.51
C VAL A 85 4.48 -1.46 3.42
N PHE A 86 4.10 -1.88 2.22
CA PHE A 86 3.20 -3.02 2.01
C PHE A 86 3.80 -4.33 2.54
N VAL A 87 5.08 -4.60 2.25
CA VAL A 87 5.76 -5.80 2.76
C VAL A 87 5.88 -5.78 4.28
N ILE A 88 6.27 -4.66 4.87
CA ILE A 88 6.35 -4.50 6.34
C ILE A 88 4.98 -4.72 6.98
N TYR A 89 3.92 -4.13 6.40
CA TYR A 89 2.56 -4.31 6.86
C TYR A 89 2.15 -5.79 6.86
N ILE A 90 2.41 -6.51 5.76
CA ILE A 90 2.06 -7.93 5.64
C ILE A 90 2.80 -8.76 6.70
N VAL A 91 4.09 -8.53 6.90
CA VAL A 91 4.88 -9.22 7.93
C VAL A 91 4.29 -8.99 9.32
N LEU A 92 4.06 -7.72 9.70
CA LEU A 92 3.50 -7.38 11.01
C LEU A 92 2.07 -7.92 11.19
N PHE A 93 1.26 -7.91 10.14
CA PHE A 93 -0.10 -8.44 10.17
C PHE A 93 -0.09 -9.94 10.45
N PHE A 94 0.73 -10.73 9.73
CA PHE A 94 0.86 -12.16 9.98
C PHE A 94 1.46 -12.46 11.36
N SER A 95 2.45 -11.69 11.82
CA SER A 95 2.98 -11.81 13.17
C SER A 95 1.91 -11.56 14.24
N LEU A 96 1.03 -10.57 14.04
CA LEU A 96 -0.10 -10.31 14.93
C LEU A 96 -1.09 -11.48 14.93
N CYS A 97 -1.49 -11.98 13.75
CA CYS A 97 -2.41 -13.12 13.63
C CYS A 97 -1.89 -14.37 14.33
N LEU A 98 -0.61 -14.72 14.10
CA LEU A 98 0.02 -15.85 14.78
C LEU A 98 0.06 -15.62 16.30
N GLY A 99 0.46 -14.43 16.74
CA GLY A 99 0.51 -14.09 18.16
C GLY A 99 -0.85 -14.19 18.86
N VAL A 100 -1.93 -13.75 18.21
CA VAL A 100 -3.30 -13.91 18.73
C VAL A 100 -3.69 -15.39 18.78
N PHE A 101 -3.46 -16.14 17.69
CA PHE A 101 -3.80 -17.57 17.62
C PHE A 101 -3.11 -18.39 18.71
N PHE A 102 -1.82 -18.14 18.99
CA PHE A 102 -1.09 -18.81 20.06
C PHE A 102 -1.53 -18.38 21.46
N VAL A 103 -2.03 -17.15 21.64
CA VAL A 103 -2.50 -16.66 22.96
C VAL A 103 -3.92 -17.12 23.28
N GLU A 104 -4.80 -17.23 22.28
CA GLU A 104 -6.20 -17.64 22.46
C GLU A 104 -6.43 -19.15 22.23
N GLY A 105 -5.45 -19.84 21.64
CA GLY A 105 -5.48 -21.30 21.41
C GLY A 105 -5.09 -22.17 22.60
N HIS A 106 -4.86 -21.57 23.78
CA HIS A 106 -4.58 -22.20 25.07
C HIS A 106 -5.57 -21.71 26.12
#